data_AF-A0A554MB86-F1
#
_entry.id   AF-A0A554MB86-F1
#
_cell.length_a   1.000
_cell.length_b   1.000
_cell.length_c   1.000
_cell.angle_alpha   90.00
_cell.angle_beta   90.00
_cell.angle_gamma   90.00
#
_symmetry.space_group_name_H-M   'P 1'
#
loop_
_entity.id
_entity.type
_entity.pdbx_description
1 polymer ?
#
loop_
_entity_poly.entity_id
_entity_poly.type
_entity_poly.pdbx_seq_one_letter_code
_entity_poly.pdbx_strand_id
1 'polypeptide(L)'
;MNDGGKKYLGIDWGSAKIGLAVADSETAISFGYGKISNDKNLLDNLMKIISDEKIDAVVIGIPEHIVRKGENFEGRILGDEIEKKAKVKVCYQNEMFTTKMANINLIKQGKKKLKEFDDKESARIILQEWLDNNFK
;
A
#
# COMPACT_ATOMS: atom_id res chain seq x y z
N MET A 1 6.69 6.68 25.14
CA MET A 1 5.57 7.52 24.69
C MET A 1 4.41 6.56 24.46
N ASN A 2 3.25 6.81 25.06
CA ASN A 2 2.11 5.88 24.92
C ASN A 2 1.55 6.00 23.50
N ASP A 3 1.93 5.10 22.60
CA ASP A 3 1.39 4.98 21.23
C ASP A 3 -0.01 4.35 21.21
N GLY A 4 -0.80 4.56 22.27
CA GLY A 4 -2.07 3.90 22.52
C GLY A 4 -3.04 4.04 21.34
N GLY A 5 -3.36 2.92 20.70
CA GLY A 5 -4.45 2.79 19.74
C GLY A 5 -4.30 3.50 18.39
N LYS A 6 -3.08 3.86 17.95
CA LYS A 6 -2.91 4.43 16.60
C LYS A 6 -3.34 3.42 15.54
N LYS A 7 -4.08 3.89 14.54
CA LYS A 7 -4.55 3.08 13.42
C LYS A 7 -3.86 3.43 12.12
N TYR A 8 -3.58 2.40 11.33
CA TYR A 8 -2.86 2.49 10.07
C TYR A 8 -3.71 1.97 8.93
N LEU A 9 -3.61 2.63 7.77
CA LEU A 9 -4.17 2.16 6.51
C LEU A 9 -3.03 1.84 5.55
N GLY A 10 -2.93 0.59 5.13
CA GLY A 10 -2.04 0.11 4.09
C GLY A 10 -2.69 0.22 2.71
N ILE A 11 -1.93 0.69 1.73
CA ILE A 11 -2.37 0.90 0.35
C ILE A 11 -1.40 0.19 -0.61
N ASP A 12 -1.94 -0.72 -1.41
CA ASP A 12 -1.29 -1.31 -2.59
C ASP A 12 -1.83 -0.61 -3.84
N TRP A 13 -0.98 0.20 -4.49
CA TRP A 13 -1.38 0.96 -5.67
C TRP A 13 -1.44 0.08 -6.92
N GLY A 14 -2.66 -0.09 -7.46
CA GLY A 14 -2.87 -0.71 -8.76
C GLY A 14 -3.58 0.23 -9.73
N SER A 15 -3.25 0.14 -11.02
CA SER A 15 -3.79 1.01 -12.07
C SER A 15 -5.31 0.89 -12.26
N ALA A 16 -5.92 -0.26 -11.93
CA ALA A 16 -7.36 -0.48 -12.02
C ALA A 16 -8.06 -0.49 -10.65
N LYS A 17 -7.38 -1.02 -9.63
CA LYS A 17 -7.91 -1.18 -8.27
C LYS A 17 -6.79 -0.98 -7.27
N ILE A 18 -7.15 -0.45 -6.12
CA ILE A 18 -6.25 -0.25 -4.98
C ILE A 18 -6.59 -1.26 -3.90
N GLY A 19 -5.59 -2.01 -3.44
CA GLY A 19 -5.71 -2.89 -2.29
C GLY A 19 -5.57 -2.12 -0.98
N LEU A 20 -6.38 -2.49 0.02
CA LEU A 20 -6.42 -1.83 1.32
C LEU A 20 -6.23 -2.84 2.44
N ALA A 21 -5.51 -2.43 3.48
CA ALA A 21 -5.34 -3.16 4.73
C ALA A 21 -5.37 -2.21 5.93
N VAL A 22 -5.73 -2.72 7.10
CA VAL A 22 -5.75 -1.94 8.35
C VAL A 22 -4.93 -2.63 9.42
N ALA A 23 -4.44 -1.84 10.37
CA ALA A 23 -3.75 -2.32 11.57
C ALA A 23 -3.86 -1.31 12.70
N ASP A 24 -3.57 -1.76 13.91
CA ASP A 24 -3.39 -0.90 15.09
C ASP A 24 -1.99 -1.08 15.69
N SER A 25 -1.52 -0.08 16.43
CA SER A 25 -0.21 -0.10 17.09
C SER A 25 -0.12 -1.04 18.30
N GLU A 26 -1.25 -1.49 18.87
CA GLU A 26 -1.23 -2.36 20.07
C GLU A 26 -0.87 -3.79 19.68
N THR A 27 -1.49 -4.29 18.61
CA THR A 27 -1.23 -5.63 18.09
C THR A 27 -0.09 -5.65 17.07
N ALA A 28 0.10 -4.55 16.33
CA ALA A 28 1.00 -4.47 15.18
C ALA A 28 0.74 -5.58 14.15
N ILE A 29 -0.52 -6.01 14.01
CA ILE A 29 -0.94 -7.03 13.04
C ILE A 29 -1.79 -6.38 11.95
N SER A 30 -1.43 -6.65 10.69
CA SER A 30 -2.18 -6.18 9.53
C SER A 30 -3.27 -7.17 9.10
N PHE A 31 -4.45 -6.62 8.81
CA PHE A 31 -5.61 -7.33 8.28
C PHE A 31 -6.05 -6.74 6.94
N GLY A 32 -6.48 -7.58 6.01
CA GLY A 32 -7.03 -7.11 4.73
C GLY A 32 -8.35 -6.35 4.95
N TYR A 33 -8.46 -5.17 4.36
CA TYR A 33 -9.66 -4.32 4.44
C TYR A 33 -10.54 -4.49 3.20
N GLY A 34 -9.93 -4.59 2.01
CA GLY A 34 -10.66 -4.80 0.76
C GLY A 34 -9.95 -4.19 -0.45
N LYS A 35 -10.71 -3.93 -1.50
CA LYS A 35 -10.23 -3.26 -2.71
C LYS A 35 -11.23 -2.21 -3.16
N ILE A 36 -10.74 -1.07 -3.64
CA ILE A 36 -11.56 -0.02 -4.25
C ILE A 36 -11.09 0.27 -5.68
N SER A 37 -11.98 0.81 -6.52
CA SER A 37 -11.63 1.19 -7.89
C SER A 37 -10.67 2.37 -7.91
N ASN A 38 -9.66 2.31 -8.77
CA ASN A 38 -8.80 3.45 -9.08
C ASN A 38 -9.47 4.30 -10.16
N ASP A 39 -10.48 5.06 -9.76
CA ASP A 39 -11.24 5.95 -10.64
C ASP A 39 -11.33 7.37 -10.06
N LYS A 40 -12.11 8.24 -10.70
CA LYS A 40 -12.27 9.64 -10.29
C LYS A 40 -12.76 9.84 -8.85
N ASN A 41 -13.39 8.83 -8.24
CA ASN A 41 -13.91 8.89 -6.87
C ASN A 41 -12.93 8.29 -5.85
N LEU A 42 -11.74 7.84 -6.29
CA LEU A 42 -10.77 7.16 -5.44
C LEU A 42 -10.44 7.98 -4.19
N LEU A 43 -10.11 9.26 -4.37
CA LEU A 43 -9.70 10.13 -3.30
C LEU A 43 -10.83 10.33 -2.27
N ASP A 44 -12.06 10.53 -2.72
CA ASP A 44 -13.21 10.71 -1.83
C ASP A 44 -13.53 9.42 -1.05
N ASN A 45 -13.44 8.27 -1.70
CA ASN A 45 -13.58 6.96 -1.05
C ASN A 45 -12.51 6.75 0.03
N LEU A 46 -11.25 7.11 -0.25
CA LEU A 46 -10.17 7.03 0.72
C LEU A 46 -10.38 7.98 1.89
N MET A 47 -10.81 9.22 1.65
CA MET A 47 -11.10 10.18 2.72
C MET A 47 -12.20 9.67 3.65
N LYS A 48 -13.24 9.04 3.09
CA LYS A 48 -14.29 8.40 3.87
C LYS A 48 -13.73 7.27 4.74
N ILE A 49 -12.94 6.36 4.18
CA ILE A 49 -12.33 5.24 4.92
C ILE A 49 -11.41 5.76 6.03
N ILE A 50 -10.56 6.75 5.74
CA ILE A 50 -9.65 7.36 6.71
C ILE A 50 -10.44 7.97 7.89
N SER A 51 -11.54 8.66 7.60
CA SER A 51 -12.40 9.25 8.62
C SER A 51 -13.16 8.19 9.43
N ASP A 52 -13.82 7.25 8.76
CA ASP A 52 -14.69 6.23 9.37
C ASP A 52 -13.88 5.28 10.28
N GLU A 53 -12.71 4.86 9.81
CA GLU A 53 -11.83 3.96 10.57
C GLU A 53 -10.97 4.69 11.61
N LYS A 54 -10.91 6.03 11.55
CA LYS A 54 -10.05 6.90 12.38
C LYS A 54 -8.57 6.60 12.19
N ILE A 55 -8.12 6.64 10.95
CA ILE A 55 -6.73 6.36 10.57
C ILE A 55 -5.82 7.53 10.96
N ASP A 56 -4.70 7.23 11.62
CA ASP A 56 -3.69 8.22 12.03
C ASP A 56 -2.55 8.36 11.01
N ALA A 57 -2.23 7.27 10.31
CA ALA A 57 -1.20 7.26 9.28
C ALA A 57 -1.53 6.28 8.15
N VAL A 58 -1.13 6.64 6.94
CA VAL A 58 -1.30 5.83 5.73
C VAL A 58 0.07 5.33 5.27
N VAL A 59 0.15 4.06 4.90
CA VAL A 59 1.36 3.41 4.38
C VAL A 59 1.10 3.00 2.94
N ILE A 60 1.83 3.60 2.01
CA ILE A 60 1.69 3.30 0.58
C ILE A 60 2.88 2.46 0.12
N GLY A 61 2.58 1.32 -0.49
CA GLY A 61 3.61 0.50 -1.11
C GLY A 61 4.19 1.17 -2.36
N ILE A 62 5.51 1.11 -2.51
CA ILE A 62 6.22 1.61 -3.69
C ILE A 62 7.04 0.47 -4.31
N PRO A 63 6.83 0.17 -5.60
CA PRO A 63 7.61 -0.85 -6.28
C PRO A 63 9.12 -0.52 -6.29
N GLU A 64 9.95 -1.51 -5.96
CA GLU A 64 11.40 -1.31 -5.86
C GLU A 64 12.05 -0.74 -7.15
N HIS A 65 11.54 -1.11 -8.33
CA HIS A 65 12.07 -0.60 -9.60
C HIS A 65 11.86 0.91 -9.77
N ILE A 66 10.74 1.44 -9.28
CA ILE A 66 10.45 2.88 -9.27
C ILE A 66 11.48 3.56 -8.37
N VAL A 67 11.70 3.03 -7.16
CA VAL A 67 12.69 3.56 -6.21
C VAL A 67 14.08 3.59 -6.84
N ARG A 68 14.52 2.47 -7.45
CA ARG A 68 15.85 2.33 -8.04
C ARG A 68 16.09 3.25 -9.25
N LYS A 69 15.06 3.47 -10.06
CA LYS A 69 15.19 4.30 -11.27
C LYS A 69 14.87 5.77 -11.05
N GLY A 70 14.30 6.15 -9.91
CA GLY A 70 13.80 7.49 -9.67
C GLY A 70 12.65 7.88 -10.60
N GLU A 71 11.85 6.91 -11.05
CA GLU A 71 10.70 7.16 -11.92
C GLU A 71 9.54 7.78 -11.11
N ASN A 72 8.70 8.58 -11.78
CA ASN A 72 7.48 9.11 -11.18
C ASN A 72 6.51 7.97 -10.88
N PHE A 73 5.88 8.02 -9.71
CA PHE A 73 4.91 7.01 -9.26
C PHE A 73 3.62 7.70 -8.85
N GLU A 74 2.52 7.33 -9.50
CA GLU A 74 1.19 7.90 -9.24
C GLU A 74 0.76 7.70 -7.78
N GLY A 75 1.21 6.63 -7.12
CA GLY A 75 0.97 6.43 -5.69
C GLY A 75 1.60 7.51 -4.79
N ARG A 76 2.67 8.21 -5.22
CA ARG A 76 3.20 9.38 -4.49
C ARG A 76 2.29 10.59 -4.63
N ILE A 77 1.75 10.81 -5.82
CA ILE A 77 0.76 11.89 -6.07
C ILE A 77 -0.47 11.66 -5.20
N LEU A 78 -0.95 10.41 -5.12
CA LEU A 78 -2.03 10.05 -4.20
C LEU A 78 -1.66 10.35 -2.74
N GLY A 79 -0.45 9.97 -2.32
CA GLY A 79 0.06 10.25 -0.97
C GLY A 79 0.00 11.74 -0.62
N ASP A 80 0.51 12.60 -1.50
CA ASP A 80 0.48 14.05 -1.28
C ASP A 80 -0.94 14.61 -1.15
N GLU A 81 -1.88 14.09 -1.94
CA GLU A 81 -3.30 14.49 -1.84
C GLU A 81 -3.96 13.99 -0.55
N ILE A 82 -3.60 12.80 -0.07
CA ILE A 82 -4.05 12.26 1.22
C ILE A 82 -3.52 13.13 2.37
N GLU A 83 -2.21 13.44 2.40
CA GLU A 83 -1.64 14.29 3.47
C GLU A 83 -2.32 15.66 3.52
N LYS A 84 -2.54 16.28 2.36
CA LYS A 84 -3.21 17.58 2.27
C LYS A 84 -4.66 17.55 2.75
N LYS A 85 -5.43 16.54 2.35
CA LYS A 85 -6.88 16.49 2.64
C LYS A 85 -7.19 15.92 4.01
N ALA A 86 -6.58 14.79 4.37
CA ALA A 86 -6.86 14.10 5.62
C ALA A 86 -6.00 14.60 6.80
N LYS A 87 -4.91 15.33 6.53
CA LYS A 87 -3.95 15.79 7.57
C LYS A 87 -3.37 14.64 8.40
N VAL A 88 -3.25 13.47 7.79
CA VAL A 88 -2.60 12.28 8.35
C VAL A 88 -1.21 12.14 7.77
N LYS A 89 -0.31 11.48 8.49
CA LYS A 89 1.04 11.19 7.99
C LYS A 89 0.98 10.15 6.88
N VAL A 90 1.67 10.36 5.77
CA VAL A 90 1.89 9.33 4.74
C VAL A 90 3.33 8.79 4.85
N CYS A 91 3.42 7.48 4.94
CA CYS A 91 4.64 6.70 4.93
C CYS A 91 4.70 5.85 3.66
N TYR A 92 5.91 5.45 3.28
CA TYR A 92 6.12 4.60 2.11
C TYR A 92 6.89 3.34 2.49
N GLN A 93 6.44 2.20 1.98
CA GLN A 93 7.08 0.91 2.19
C GLN A 93 7.58 0.36 0.85
N ASN A 94 8.85 -0.02 0.80
CA ASN A 94 9.44 -0.57 -0.42
C ASN A 94 8.94 -2.00 -0.65
N GLU A 95 8.35 -2.25 -1.82
CA GLU A 95 7.79 -3.54 -2.21
C GLU A 95 8.79 -4.36 -3.02
N MET A 96 9.14 -5.55 -2.52
CA MET A 96 9.84 -6.55 -3.32
C MET A 96 8.88 -7.20 -4.31
N PHE A 97 8.68 -6.54 -5.46
CA PHE A 97 7.88 -7.04 -6.58
C PHE A 97 8.60 -8.09 -7.44
N THR A 98 9.41 -8.95 -6.82
CA THR A 98 10.30 -9.89 -7.52
C THR A 98 9.54 -10.85 -8.44
N THR A 99 8.35 -11.32 -8.04
CA THR A 99 7.55 -12.26 -8.85
C THR A 99 6.86 -11.61 -10.06
N LYS A 100 6.24 -10.41 -9.95
CA LYS A 100 5.64 -9.73 -11.12
C LYS A 100 6.70 -9.21 -12.08
N MET A 101 7.81 -8.65 -11.60
CA MET A 101 8.91 -8.22 -12.46
C MET A 101 9.60 -9.40 -13.15
N ALA A 102 9.82 -10.50 -12.43
CA ALA A 102 10.29 -11.74 -13.03
C ALA A 102 9.32 -12.21 -14.12
N ASN A 103 8.01 -12.18 -13.87
CA ASN A 103 7.00 -12.55 -14.87
C ASN A 103 6.98 -11.64 -16.10
N ILE A 104 7.06 -10.31 -15.95
CA ILE A 104 7.13 -9.38 -17.08
C ILE A 104 8.37 -9.66 -17.93
N ASN A 105 9.52 -9.90 -17.29
CA ASN A 105 10.76 -10.24 -17.98
C ASN A 105 10.70 -11.63 -18.64
N LEU A 106 10.05 -12.62 -18.02
CA LEU A 106 9.85 -13.95 -18.57
C LEU A 106 8.91 -13.92 -19.79
N ILE A 107 7.83 -13.14 -19.74
CA ILE A 107 6.92 -12.93 -20.87
C ILE A 107 7.66 -12.28 -22.04
N LYS A 108 8.47 -11.24 -21.78
CA LYS A 108 9.34 -10.61 -22.79
C LYS A 108 10.36 -11.59 -23.41
N GLN A 109 10.72 -12.64 -22.68
CA GLN A 109 11.66 -13.68 -23.11
C GLN A 109 10.96 -14.96 -23.63
N GLY A 110 9.63 -14.96 -23.79
CA GLY A 110 8.87 -16.13 -24.26
C GLY A 110 8.84 -17.33 -23.29
N LYS A 111 9.15 -17.12 -22.01
CA LYS A 111 9.19 -18.16 -20.97
C LYS A 111 7.87 -18.25 -20.19
N LYS A 112 7.59 -19.45 -19.67
CA LYS A 112 6.36 -19.77 -18.91
C LYS A 112 6.25 -18.89 -17.65
N LYS A 113 5.05 -18.34 -17.38
CA LYS A 113 4.75 -17.55 -16.17
C LYS A 113 5.08 -18.36 -14.90
N LEU A 114 5.77 -17.74 -13.94
CA LEU A 114 5.81 -18.15 -12.55
C LEU A 114 4.44 -17.96 -11.90
N LYS A 115 4.12 -18.82 -10.93
CA LYS A 115 2.86 -18.79 -10.17
C LYS A 115 2.65 -17.38 -9.59
N GLU A 116 1.52 -16.76 -9.90
CA GLU A 116 1.16 -15.44 -9.38
C GLU A 116 1.10 -15.52 -7.85
N PHE A 117 1.79 -14.60 -7.17
CA PHE A 117 1.50 -14.31 -5.76
C PHE A 117 0.06 -13.81 -5.72
N ASP A 118 -0.74 -14.36 -4.81
CA ASP A 118 -2.18 -14.09 -4.75
C ASP A 118 -2.41 -12.59 -4.51
N ASP A 119 -2.91 -11.87 -5.54
CA ASP A 119 -3.10 -10.41 -5.56
C ASP A 119 -4.01 -9.90 -4.43
N LYS A 120 -4.63 -10.80 -3.65
CA LYS A 120 -5.56 -10.45 -2.57
C LYS A 120 -4.86 -9.98 -1.29
N GLU A 121 -3.59 -10.35 -1.08
CA GLU A 121 -2.90 -10.14 0.20
C GLU A 121 -1.86 -9.01 0.19
N SER A 122 -1.61 -8.39 -0.97
CA SER A 122 -0.52 -7.42 -1.16
C SER A 122 -0.57 -6.25 -0.16
N ALA A 123 -1.71 -5.57 -0.03
CA ALA A 123 -1.86 -4.45 0.91
C ALA A 123 -1.58 -4.85 2.38
N ARG A 124 -1.97 -6.07 2.76
CA ARG A 124 -1.73 -6.61 4.11
C ARG A 124 -0.25 -6.86 4.32
N ILE A 125 0.43 -7.45 3.34
CA ILE A 125 1.87 -7.72 3.39
C ILE A 125 2.65 -6.40 3.48
N ILE A 126 2.32 -5.42 2.65
CA ILE A 126 2.94 -4.09 2.66
C ILE A 126 2.83 -3.45 4.04
N LEU A 127 1.61 -3.43 4.60
CA LEU A 127 1.39 -2.83 5.91
C LEU A 127 2.10 -3.62 7.02
N GLN A 128 2.07 -4.95 6.97
CA GLN A 128 2.78 -5.78 7.94
C GLN A 128 4.29 -5.55 7.91
N GLU A 129 4.90 -5.52 6.74
CA GLU A 129 6.34 -5.24 6.60
C GLU A 129 6.71 -3.87 7.17
N TRP A 130 5.87 -2.86 6.95
CA TRP A 130 6.09 -1.54 7.53
C TRP A 130 5.99 -1.57 9.06
N LEU A 131 4.98 -2.24 9.62
CA LEU A 131 4.82 -2.39 11.07
C LEU A 131 6.03 -3.11 11.69
N ASP A 132 6.44 -4.23 11.10
CA ASP A 132 7.59 -5.02 11.55
C ASP A 132 8.90 -4.21 11.56
N ASN A 133 9.04 -3.21 10.68
CA ASN A 133 10.21 -2.34 10.61
C ASN A 133 10.15 -1.15 11.59
N ASN A 134 8.97 -0.81 12.13
CA ASN A 134 8.77 0.39 12.96
C ASN A 134 8.41 0.08 14.43
N PHE A 135 7.93 -1.13 14.74
CA PHE A 135 7.49 -1.54 16.08
C PHE A 135 8.33 -2.66 16.71
N LYS A 136 9.46 -3.04 16.08
CA LYS A 136 10.45 -3.95 16.68
C LYS A 136 11.42 -3.24 17.61
#